data_AF-A0A7S3GYB7-F1
#
_entry.id   AF-A0A7S3GYB7-F1
#
_cell.length_a   1.000
_cell.length_b   1.000
_cell.length_c   1.000
_cell.angle_alpha   90.00
_cell.angle_beta   90.00
_cell.angle_gamma   90.00
#
_symmetry.space_group_name_H-M   'P 1'
#
loop_
_entity.id
_entity.type
_entity.pdbx_description
1 polymer ?
#
loop_
_entity_poly.entity_id
_entity_poly.type
_entity_poly.pdbx_seq_one_letter_code
_entity_poly.pdbx_strand_id
1 'polypeptide(L)'
;NDEPEGVFIRIIGDEPAQIFNESDRGYQEPQPIGAMPPGTIVRGHVEGRPEGWFELALSNSSAWLKRDPKKVEEMGPLLKQKLRVVVTTATPVWMVKRWMRGTESEVTVDDILAVRDLENDRVRMMVEELVRLRLGETAFETLVDSFFERAHKKRTRLTKARGYFNTQNGCV
;
A
#
# COMPACT_ATOMS: atom_id res chain seq x y z
N ASN A 1 20.23 10.73 -3.66
CA ASN A 1 18.76 10.65 -3.45
C ASN A 1 18.60 9.59 -2.39
N ASP A 2 18.84 9.97 -1.15
CA ASP A 2 19.24 9.04 -0.09
C ASP A 2 18.12 8.95 0.96
N GLU A 3 16.87 8.78 0.49
CA GLU A 3 15.81 8.40 1.41
C GLU A 3 16.10 6.96 1.88
N PRO A 4 16.21 6.70 3.19
CA PRO A 4 16.39 5.35 3.70
C PRO A 4 15.24 4.45 3.23
N GLU A 5 15.51 3.15 3.11
CA GLU A 5 14.50 2.18 2.68
C GLU A 5 13.29 2.18 3.62
N GLY A 6 13.57 2.23 4.93
CA GLY A 6 12.58 2.13 5.98
C GLY A 6 12.05 0.71 6.16
N VAL A 7 11.01 0.62 6.98
CA VAL A 7 10.24 -0.60 7.24
C VAL A 7 8.77 -0.35 6.90
N PHE A 8 8.08 -1.42 6.55
CA PHE A 8 6.64 -1.38 6.32
C PHE A 8 5.92 -1.66 7.63
N ILE A 9 4.88 -0.88 7.90
CA ILE A 9 4.13 -0.89 9.16
C ILE A 9 2.66 -0.95 8.82
N ARG A 10 1.94 -1.88 9.45
CA ARG A 10 0.49 -1.95 9.41
C ARG A 10 -0.08 -1.34 10.68
N ILE A 11 -1.08 -0.48 10.53
CA ILE A 11 -1.88 0.00 11.65
C ILE A 11 -2.84 -1.13 12.05
N ILE A 12 -2.80 -1.51 13.30
CA ILE A 12 -3.63 -2.56 13.91
C ILE A 12 -4.42 -2.00 15.10
N GLY A 13 -5.28 -2.84 15.69
CA GLY A 13 -6.15 -2.48 16.80
C GLY A 13 -7.50 -1.91 16.36
N ASP A 14 -8.32 -1.53 17.34
CA ASP A 14 -9.68 -1.02 17.11
C ASP A 14 -9.72 0.49 16.93
N GLU A 15 -8.70 1.19 17.40
CA GLU A 15 -8.59 2.65 17.33
C GLU A 15 -7.56 3.10 16.29
N PRO A 16 -7.75 4.27 15.65
CA PRO A 16 -6.75 4.87 14.80
C PRO A 16 -5.40 5.12 15.51
N ALA A 17 -4.30 4.95 14.77
CA ALA A 17 -2.97 5.34 15.22
C ALA A 17 -2.78 6.85 15.01
N GLN A 18 -2.43 7.56 16.08
CA GLN A 18 -2.22 9.01 16.06
C GLN A 18 -0.92 9.39 15.35
N ILE A 19 -0.99 10.42 14.51
CA ILE A 19 0.15 11.04 13.82
C ILE A 19 0.54 12.30 14.58
N PHE A 20 1.83 12.51 14.78
CA PHE A 20 2.40 13.63 15.54
C PHE A 20 3.38 14.45 14.68
N ASN A 21 3.58 15.71 15.03
CA ASN A 21 4.60 16.55 14.39
C ASN A 21 5.97 16.36 15.08
N GLU A 22 7.06 16.66 14.36
CA GLU A 22 8.41 16.69 14.91
C GLU A 22 8.57 17.72 16.02
N SER A 23 7.94 18.89 15.88
CA SER A 23 7.96 19.95 16.89
C SER A 23 7.48 19.49 18.27
N ASP A 24 6.65 18.45 18.30
CA ASP A 24 5.93 18.04 19.51
C ASP A 24 6.75 17.05 20.36
N ARG A 25 7.92 16.63 19.87
CA ARG A 25 8.80 15.62 20.50
C ARG A 25 9.45 16.05 21.81
N GLY A 26 9.38 17.33 22.16
CA GLY A 26 9.94 17.89 23.39
C GLY A 26 8.90 18.23 24.46
N TYR A 27 7.61 18.09 24.17
CA TYR A 27 6.55 18.44 25.12
C TYR A 27 6.15 17.25 25.96
N GLN A 28 5.74 17.50 27.20
CA GLN A 28 5.21 16.47 28.11
C GLN A 28 3.98 15.75 27.52
N GLU A 29 3.22 16.44 26.65
CA GLU A 29 2.07 15.86 25.94
C GLU A 29 2.10 16.27 24.45
N PRO A 30 2.58 15.41 23.54
CA PRO A 30 2.57 15.71 22.11
C PRO A 30 1.13 15.73 21.57
N GLN A 31 0.80 16.73 20.76
CA GLN A 31 -0.54 16.87 20.18
C GLN A 31 -0.63 16.11 18.84
N PRO A 32 -1.67 15.29 18.64
CA PRO A 32 -1.85 14.60 17.37
C PRO A 32 -2.29 15.59 16.28
N ILE A 33 -1.61 15.56 15.13
CA ILE A 33 -1.96 16.34 13.93
C ILE A 33 -2.92 15.58 13.00
N GLY A 34 -3.15 14.30 13.28
CA GLY A 34 -4.02 13.43 12.50
C GLY A 34 -4.06 12.01 13.03
N ALA A 35 -4.71 11.12 12.29
CA ALA A 35 -4.75 9.70 12.64
C ALA A 35 -4.86 8.81 11.39
N MET A 36 -4.32 7.59 11.47
CA MET A 36 -4.43 6.56 10.46
C MET A 36 -5.37 5.45 10.95
N PRO A 37 -6.37 5.04 10.14
CA PRO A 37 -7.28 3.99 10.56
C PRO A 37 -6.60 2.61 10.59
N PRO A 38 -7.15 1.64 11.36
CA PRO A 38 -6.72 0.26 11.31
C PRO A 38 -6.78 -0.33 9.90
N GLY A 39 -5.82 -1.18 9.57
CA GLY A 39 -5.65 -1.79 8.24
C GLY A 39 -4.82 -0.95 7.26
N THR A 40 -4.56 0.32 7.55
CA THR A 40 -3.64 1.14 6.74
C THR A 40 -2.23 0.57 6.83
N ILE A 41 -1.55 0.48 5.68
CA ILE A 41 -0.14 0.13 5.62
C ILE A 41 0.64 1.38 5.20
N VAL A 42 1.71 1.69 5.92
CA VAL A 42 2.61 2.80 5.64
C VAL A 42 4.06 2.35 5.65
N ARG A 43 4.92 3.20 5.10
CA ARG A 43 6.37 3.05 5.16
C ARG A 43 6.90 4.06 6.16
N GLY A 44 7.80 3.63 7.04
CA GLY A 44 8.43 4.52 8.00
C GLY A 44 9.88 4.17 8.34
N HIS A 45 10.58 5.13 8.95
CA HIS A 45 12.02 5.05 9.23
C HIS A 45 12.26 4.91 10.73
N VAL A 46 13.18 4.01 11.09
CA VAL A 46 13.59 3.73 12.50
C VAL A 46 15.02 4.17 12.76
N GLU A 47 15.90 4.04 11.76
CA GLU A 47 17.33 4.32 11.94
C GLU A 47 17.60 5.81 12.16
N GLY A 48 18.41 6.11 13.19
CA GLY A 48 18.73 7.47 13.59
C GLY A 48 17.54 8.25 14.17
N ARG A 49 16.45 7.57 14.58
CA ARG A 49 15.23 8.17 15.14
C ARG A 49 15.09 7.85 16.63
N PRO A 50 14.35 8.67 17.40
CA PRO A 50 14.08 8.38 18.81
C PRO A 50 13.44 7.01 19.01
N GLU A 51 13.83 6.32 20.07
CA GLU A 51 13.26 5.03 20.42
C GLU A 51 11.74 5.15 20.63
N GLY A 52 10.99 4.16 20.13
CA GLY A 52 9.54 4.16 20.23
C GLY A 52 8.82 5.02 19.18
N TRP A 53 9.51 5.52 18.15
CA TRP A 53 8.92 6.34 17.09
C TRP A 53 9.29 5.86 15.68
N PHE A 54 8.35 6.07 14.76
CA PHE A 54 8.55 5.91 13.32
C PHE A 54 8.39 7.26 12.62
N GLU A 55 9.35 7.65 11.80
CA GLU A 55 9.13 8.74 10.84
C GLU A 55 8.32 8.20 9.69
N LEU A 56 7.27 8.89 9.27
CA LEU A 56 6.55 8.51 8.06
C LEU A 56 7.35 8.89 6.82
N ALA A 57 7.47 7.96 5.87
CA ALA A 57 8.13 8.21 4.60
C ALA A 57 7.44 9.34 3.82
N LEU A 58 8.22 10.07 3.00
CA LEU A 58 7.77 11.24 2.22
C LEU A 58 7.16 12.40 3.03
N SER A 59 7.27 12.39 4.37
CA SER A 59 6.78 13.48 5.22
C SER A 59 7.77 14.65 5.38
N ASN A 60 8.95 14.59 4.74
CA ASN A 60 10.04 15.55 4.94
C ASN A 60 10.32 15.80 6.45
N SER A 61 10.36 14.73 7.24
CA SER A 61 10.58 14.76 8.69
C SER A 61 9.48 15.41 9.54
N SER A 62 8.34 15.75 8.96
CA SER A 62 7.24 16.41 9.69
C SER A 62 6.22 15.48 10.34
N ALA A 63 6.19 14.19 10.02
CA ALA A 63 5.12 13.30 10.49
C ALA A 63 5.64 12.00 11.14
N TRP A 64 5.11 11.68 12.32
CA TRP A 64 5.60 10.62 13.18
C TRP A 64 4.47 9.75 13.73
N LEU A 65 4.75 8.46 13.91
CA LEU A 65 3.89 7.50 14.59
C LEU A 65 4.60 6.94 15.83
N LYS A 66 3.86 6.74 16.92
CA LYS A 66 4.37 5.98 18.07
C LYS A 66 4.41 4.49 17.74
N ARG A 67 5.51 3.83 18.10
CA ARG A 67 5.69 2.38 18.04
C ARG A 67 5.01 1.72 19.24
N ASP A 68 3.68 1.71 19.20
CA ASP A 68 2.86 0.97 20.18
C ASP A 68 2.51 -0.42 19.61
N PRO A 69 3.03 -1.52 20.19
CA PRO A 69 2.73 -2.87 19.73
C PRO A 69 1.24 -3.24 19.69
N LYS A 70 0.37 -2.47 20.37
CA LYS A 70 -1.09 -2.64 20.31
C LYS A 70 -1.74 -1.92 19.13
N LYS A 71 -1.05 -0.94 18.54
CA LYS A 71 -1.56 -0.10 17.44
C LYS A 71 -0.79 -0.26 16.13
N VAL A 72 0.43 -0.80 16.16
CA VAL A 72 1.25 -0.99 14.96
C VAL A 72 1.93 -2.36 14.92
N GLU A 73 1.92 -2.97 13.75
CA GLU A 73 2.58 -4.23 13.41
C GLU A 73 3.67 -3.97 12.37
N GLU A 74 4.91 -4.33 12.67
CA GLU A 74 6.00 -4.25 11.70
C GLU A 74 5.96 -5.42 10.72
N MET A 75 5.80 -5.10 9.44
CA MET A 75 5.77 -6.06 8.34
C MET A 75 7.18 -6.39 7.81
N GLY A 76 8.20 -5.61 8.21
CA GLY A 76 9.60 -5.82 7.83
C GLY A 76 10.10 -4.98 6.65
N PRO A 77 11.27 -5.32 6.07
CA PRO A 77 11.95 -4.54 5.03
C PRO A 77 11.29 -4.68 3.65
N LEU A 78 11.70 -3.85 2.69
CA LEU A 78 11.14 -3.76 1.34
C LEU A 78 11.10 -5.12 0.63
N LEU A 79 12.23 -5.84 0.61
CA LEU A 79 12.37 -7.09 -0.16
C LEU A 79 11.52 -8.25 0.37
N LYS A 80 10.99 -8.14 1.60
CA LYS A 80 10.06 -9.14 2.17
C LYS A 80 8.59 -8.82 1.90
N GLN A 81 8.29 -7.65 1.33
CA GLN A 81 6.91 -7.24 1.07
C GLN A 81 6.39 -7.79 -0.26
N LYS A 82 5.07 -7.98 -0.33
CA LYS A 82 4.35 -8.25 -1.59
C LYS A 82 4.30 -6.99 -2.47
N LEU A 83 4.27 -7.16 -3.78
CA LEU A 83 4.23 -6.05 -4.73
C LEU A 83 3.08 -5.08 -4.43
N ARG A 84 1.87 -5.59 -4.12
CA ARG A 84 0.71 -4.76 -3.77
C ARG A 84 1.03 -3.78 -2.65
N VAL A 85 1.73 -4.23 -1.61
CA VAL A 85 2.08 -3.40 -0.46
C VAL A 85 3.08 -2.32 -0.87
N VAL A 86 4.05 -2.69 -1.69
CA VAL A 86 5.08 -1.77 -2.19
C VAL A 86 4.46 -0.65 -3.03
N VAL A 87 3.50 -0.97 -3.90
CA VAL A 87 2.92 0.01 -4.83
C VAL A 87 1.79 0.84 -4.23
N THR A 88 1.06 0.32 -3.23
CA THR A 88 -0.02 1.07 -2.55
C THR A 88 0.49 1.97 -1.43
N THR A 89 1.76 1.85 -1.07
CA THR A 89 2.41 2.74 -0.10
C THR A 89 3.22 3.80 -0.83
N ALA A 90 3.57 4.87 -0.12
CA ALA A 90 4.34 5.98 -0.66
C ALA A 90 5.81 5.58 -0.92
N THR A 91 6.02 4.77 -1.97
CA THR A 91 7.29 4.15 -2.34
C THR A 91 7.80 4.72 -3.66
N PRO A 92 8.99 5.33 -3.68
CA PRO A 92 9.59 5.85 -4.91
C PRO A 92 9.80 4.76 -5.97
N VAL A 93 9.66 5.12 -7.25
CA VAL A 93 9.81 4.20 -8.39
C VAL A 93 11.18 3.48 -8.39
N TRP A 94 12.24 4.14 -7.93
CA TRP A 94 13.56 3.51 -7.85
C TRP A 94 13.62 2.38 -6.82
N MET A 95 12.86 2.47 -5.72
CA MET A 95 12.70 1.39 -4.75
C MET A 95 11.87 0.25 -5.34
N VAL A 96 10.81 0.55 -6.11
CA VAL A 96 10.06 -0.47 -6.84
C VAL A 96 10.96 -1.24 -7.82
N LYS A 97 11.83 -0.53 -8.57
CA LYS A 97 12.84 -1.17 -9.43
C LYS A 97 13.79 -2.06 -8.66
N ARG A 98 14.25 -1.63 -7.48
CA ARG A 98 15.10 -2.43 -6.59
C ARG A 98 14.37 -3.67 -6.08
N TRP A 99 13.13 -3.51 -5.65
CA TRP A 99 12.26 -4.61 -5.23
C TRP A 99 12.13 -5.66 -6.34
N MET A 100 11.82 -5.23 -7.56
CA MET A 100 11.68 -6.12 -8.72
C MET A 100 12.93 -6.96 -9.03
N ARG A 101 14.12 -6.46 -8.67
CA ARG A 101 15.40 -7.17 -8.88
C ARG A 101 15.78 -8.10 -7.74
N GLY A 102 15.37 -7.78 -6.50
CA GLY A 102 15.89 -8.45 -5.29
C GLY A 102 14.84 -9.19 -4.46
N THR A 103 13.56 -9.13 -4.82
CA THR A 103 12.50 -9.81 -4.07
C THR A 103 12.43 -11.29 -4.42
N GLU A 104 12.20 -12.11 -3.40
CA GLU A 104 11.84 -13.53 -3.52
C GLU A 104 10.32 -13.72 -3.61
N SER A 105 9.54 -12.65 -3.41
CA SER A 105 8.08 -12.72 -3.48
C SER A 105 7.59 -13.00 -4.90
N GLU A 106 6.63 -13.92 -5.01
CA GLU A 106 5.90 -14.17 -6.24
C GLU A 106 4.91 -13.03 -6.52
N VAL A 107 4.72 -12.71 -7.81
CA VAL A 107 3.72 -11.74 -8.26
C VAL A 107 2.40 -12.46 -8.49
N THR A 108 1.35 -12.02 -7.78
CA THR A 108 0.03 -12.63 -7.80
C THR A 108 -1.00 -11.77 -8.54
N VAL A 109 -2.18 -12.33 -8.79
CA VAL A 109 -3.31 -11.58 -9.38
C VAL A 109 -3.69 -10.35 -8.55
N ASP A 110 -3.61 -10.44 -7.22
CA ASP A 110 -3.92 -9.31 -6.33
C ASP A 110 -2.89 -8.18 -6.47
N ASP A 111 -1.65 -8.50 -6.84
CA ASP A 111 -0.62 -7.52 -7.10
C ASP A 111 -0.86 -6.78 -8.41
N ILE A 112 -1.29 -7.49 -9.47
CA ILE A 112 -1.69 -6.87 -10.73
C ILE A 112 -2.86 -5.91 -10.53
N LEU A 113 -3.85 -6.29 -9.72
CA LEU A 113 -4.96 -5.41 -9.35
C LEU A 113 -4.44 -4.13 -8.69
N ALA A 114 -3.58 -4.25 -7.69
CA ALA A 114 -3.01 -3.10 -6.99
C ALA A 114 -2.21 -2.17 -7.93
N VAL A 115 -1.50 -2.72 -8.91
CA VAL A 115 -0.79 -1.93 -9.93
C VAL A 115 -1.79 -1.21 -10.85
N ARG A 116 -2.86 -1.87 -11.28
CA ARG A 116 -3.90 -1.29 -12.14
C ARG A 116 -4.65 -0.15 -11.46
N ASP A 117 -4.85 -0.25 -10.14
CA ASP A 117 -5.53 0.76 -9.32
C ASP A 117 -4.64 2.00 -9.01
N LEU A 118 -3.39 2.03 -9.49
CA LEU A 118 -2.54 3.22 -9.36
C LEU A 118 -3.12 4.39 -10.18
N GLU A 119 -3.35 5.51 -9.49
CA GLU A 119 -3.90 6.75 -10.08
C GLU A 119 -2.93 7.41 -11.07
N ASN A 120 -1.63 7.28 -10.84
CA ASN A 120 -0.62 7.88 -11.72
C ASN A 120 -0.31 6.94 -12.90
N ASP A 121 -0.89 7.24 -14.06
CA ASP A 121 -0.73 6.46 -15.30
C ASP A 121 0.73 6.20 -15.67
N ARG A 122 1.62 7.18 -15.49
CA ARG A 122 3.04 7.03 -15.82
C ARG A 122 3.71 6.02 -14.89
N VAL A 123 3.45 6.11 -13.58
CA VAL A 123 3.98 5.15 -12.60
C VAL A 123 3.39 3.76 -12.87
N ARG A 124 2.09 3.67 -13.14
CA ARG A 124 1.41 2.42 -13.49
C ARG A 124 2.07 1.73 -14.68
N MET A 125 2.21 2.42 -15.82
CA MET A 125 2.86 1.86 -17.01
C MET A 125 4.28 1.39 -16.74
N MET A 126 5.05 2.16 -15.96
CA MET A 126 6.42 1.76 -15.59
C MET A 126 6.44 0.50 -14.72
N VAL A 127 5.53 0.37 -13.75
CA VAL A 127 5.45 -0.81 -12.89
C VAL A 127 4.96 -2.02 -13.67
N GLU A 128 3.95 -1.87 -14.53
CA GLU A 128 3.48 -2.93 -15.44
C GLU A 128 4.61 -3.46 -16.31
N GLU A 129 5.42 -2.58 -16.89
CA GLU A 129 6.58 -2.98 -17.70
C GLU A 129 7.62 -3.75 -16.88
N LEU A 130 7.90 -3.31 -15.64
CA LEU A 130 8.80 -4.04 -14.75
C LEU A 130 8.26 -5.44 -14.40
N VAL A 131 6.95 -5.58 -14.22
CA VAL A 131 6.32 -6.88 -13.98
C VAL A 131 6.42 -7.76 -15.22
N ARG A 132 6.12 -7.23 -16.42
CA ARG A 132 6.28 -7.95 -17.69
C ARG A 132 7.70 -8.47 -17.88
N LEU A 133 8.70 -7.62 -17.65
CA LEU A 133 10.11 -8.00 -17.75
C LEU A 133 10.50 -9.10 -16.74
N ARG A 134 9.89 -9.12 -15.56
CA ARG A 134 10.19 -10.13 -14.53
C ARG A 134 9.52 -11.47 -14.81
N LEU A 135 8.25 -11.47 -15.23
CA LEU A 135 7.46 -12.69 -15.41
C LEU A 135 7.55 -13.27 -16.82
N GLY A 136 7.87 -12.44 -17.81
CA GLY A 136 7.66 -12.71 -19.22
C GLY A 136 6.23 -12.38 -19.67
N GLU A 137 6.08 -12.08 -20.96
CA GLU A 137 4.83 -11.62 -21.57
C GLU A 137 3.66 -12.60 -21.31
N THR A 138 3.88 -13.89 -21.57
CA THR A 138 2.82 -14.91 -21.45
C THR A 138 2.30 -15.06 -20.02
N ALA A 139 3.19 -15.08 -19.04
CA ALA A 139 2.80 -15.21 -17.63
C ALA A 139 2.08 -13.95 -17.13
N PHE A 140 2.54 -12.77 -17.56
CA PHE A 140 1.88 -11.51 -17.26
C PHE A 140 0.45 -11.47 -17.81
N GLU A 141 0.26 -11.77 -19.10
CA GLU A 141 -1.06 -11.77 -19.72
C GLU A 141 -2.00 -12.80 -19.06
N THR A 142 -1.48 -13.96 -18.65
CA THR A 142 -2.26 -14.96 -17.89
C THR A 142 -2.79 -14.40 -16.56
N LEU A 143 -2.00 -13.60 -15.83
CA LEU A 143 -2.43 -12.96 -14.60
C LEU A 143 -3.48 -11.86 -14.87
N VAL A 144 -3.33 -11.12 -15.96
CA VAL A 144 -4.28 -10.10 -16.41
C VAL A 144 -5.63 -10.73 -16.79
N ASP A 145 -5.62 -11.83 -17.54
CA ASP A 145 -6.83 -12.57 -17.90
C ASP A 145 -7.54 -13.13 -16.66
N SER A 146 -6.76 -13.72 -15.74
CA SER A 146 -7.27 -14.20 -14.45
C SER A 146 -7.93 -13.07 -13.64
N PHE A 147 -7.38 -11.86 -13.71
CA PHE A 147 -7.99 -10.67 -13.11
C PHE A 147 -9.34 -10.34 -13.76
N PHE A 148 -9.42 -10.27 -15.10
CA PHE A 148 -10.67 -9.98 -15.80
C PHE A 148 -11.75 -11.03 -15.50
N GLU A 149 -11.37 -12.30 -15.41
CA GLU A 149 -12.28 -13.37 -15.04
C GLU A 149 -12.83 -13.17 -13.60
N ARG A 150 -11.97 -12.84 -12.63
CA ARG A 150 -12.39 -12.53 -11.25
C ARG A 150 -13.29 -11.29 -11.19
N ALA A 151 -12.95 -10.23 -11.92
CA ALA A 151 -13.73 -9.01 -11.99
C ALA A 151 -15.11 -9.26 -12.60
N HIS A 152 -15.17 -10.04 -13.68
CA HIS A 152 -16.41 -10.44 -14.33
C HIS A 152 -17.27 -11.29 -13.38
N LYS A 153 -16.70 -12.31 -12.72
CA LYS A 153 -17.41 -13.13 -11.71
C LYS A 153 -17.96 -12.29 -10.56
N LYS A 154 -17.16 -11.35 -10.03
CA LYS A 154 -17.59 -10.42 -8.96
C LYS A 154 -18.74 -9.54 -9.42
N ARG A 155 -18.65 -8.94 -10.61
CA ARG A 155 -19.71 -8.11 -11.19
C ARG A 155 -20.99 -8.91 -11.38
N THR A 156 -20.92 -10.08 -12.00
CA THR A 156 -22.08 -10.97 -12.20
C THR A 156 -22.73 -11.37 -10.86
N ARG A 157 -21.94 -11.68 -9.83
CA ARG A 157 -22.45 -11.97 -8.49
C ARG A 157 -23.16 -10.75 -7.87
N LEU A 158 -22.56 -9.56 -7.97
CA LEU A 158 -23.16 -8.33 -7.45
C LEU A 158 -24.43 -7.94 -8.20
N THR A 159 -24.46 -8.10 -9.53
CA THR A 159 -25.68 -7.87 -10.33
C THR A 159 -26.79 -8.83 -9.94
N LYS A 160 -26.48 -10.13 -9.73
CA LYS A 160 -27.47 -11.11 -9.22
C LYS A 160 -27.95 -10.75 -7.82
N ALA A 161 -27.05 -10.38 -6.91
CA ALA A 161 -27.38 -10.05 -5.52
C ALA A 161 -28.12 -8.71 -5.37
N ARG A 162 -27.84 -7.73 -6.24
CA ARG A 162 -28.54 -6.43 -6.26
C ARG A 162 -29.96 -6.52 -6.77
N GLY A 163 -30.37 -7.67 -7.32
CA GLY A 163 -31.65 -7.83 -8.00
C GLY A 163 -31.68 -7.00 -9.27
N TYR A 164 -32.20 -7.57 -10.35
CA TYR A 164 -32.59 -6.78 -11.50
C TYR A 164 -33.72 -5.82 -11.08
N PHE A 165 -33.39 -4.60 -10.63
CA PHE A 165 -34.27 -3.43 -10.78
C PHE A 165 -34.20 -2.97 -12.24
N ASN A 166 -34.63 -3.84 -13.16
CA ASN A 166 -35.19 -3.42 -14.43
C ASN A 166 -36.70 -3.45 -14.24
N THR A 167 -37.23 -2.51 -13.46
CA THR A 167 -38.64 -2.15 -13.59
C THR A 167 -38.81 -1.63 -15.02
N GLN A 168 -39.47 -2.42 -15.86
CA GLN A 168 -40.00 -2.00 -17.17
C GLN A 168 -41.05 -0.87 -17.05
N ASN A 169 -41.21 -0.27 -15.88
CA ASN A 169 -42.11 0.85 -15.64
C ASN A 169 -41.25 2.03 -15.20
N GLY A 170 -40.94 2.92 -16.13
CA GLY A 170 -40.14 4.11 -15.90
C GLY A 170 -40.82 5.09 -14.94
N CYS A 171 -40.42 5.06 -13.67
CA CYS A 171 -40.58 6.19 -12.76
C CYS A 171 -39.26 6.39 -12.02
N VAL A 172 -38.63 7.54 -12.33
CA VAL A 172 -37.56 8.16 -11.53
C VAL A 172 -38.23 8.98 -10.43
#